data_AF-A0A926XUU8-F1
#
_entry.id   AF-A0A926XUU8-F1
#
_cell.length_a   1.000
_cell.length_b   1.000
_cell.length_c   1.000
_cell.angle_alpha   90.00
_cell.angle_beta   90.00
_cell.angle_gamma   90.00
#
_symmetry.space_group_name_H-M   'P 1'
#
loop_
_entity.id
_entity.type
_entity.pdbx_description
1 polymer ?
#
loop_
_entity_poly.entity_id
_entity_poly.type
_entity_poly.pdbx_seq_one_letter_code
_entity_poly.pdbx_strand_id
1 'polypeptide(L)'
;MLLSFTALDEKARWREFCCELIGLEEAFDFLNLIANEGHTIVQAFIHEDSTCTELPGEAFDGKPISASIRKLEKQWKQALKSPPLKKPRRPANDSALLRQELTRQRIKLCDTKITIFETSIHHFEILRQQTEDLQLSPFRKDKLIRHYEQSIVNYQHLIARALTDRYALETKLK
;
A
#
# COMPACT_ATOMS: atom_id res chain seq x y z
N MET A 1 6.09 13.93 -15.45
CA MET A 1 5.60 14.85 -14.40
C MET A 1 6.12 16.24 -14.70
N LEU A 2 5.31 17.30 -14.55
CA LEU A 2 5.75 18.66 -14.83
C LEU A 2 5.89 19.46 -13.54
N LEU A 3 7.10 19.94 -13.26
CA LEU A 3 7.38 20.84 -12.14
C LEU A 3 7.36 22.28 -12.65
N SER A 4 6.55 23.13 -12.03
CA SER A 4 6.57 24.58 -12.26
C SER A 4 6.79 25.31 -10.94
N PHE A 5 7.72 26.25 -10.89
CA PHE A 5 8.01 26.97 -9.65
C PHE A 5 8.48 28.39 -9.93
N THR A 6 8.33 29.22 -8.92
CA THR A 6 8.76 30.61 -8.92
C THR A 6 9.80 30.77 -7.82
N ALA A 7 10.96 31.31 -8.19
CA ALA A 7 12.05 31.58 -7.28
C ALA A 7 12.48 33.06 -7.33
N LEU A 8 12.96 33.55 -6.20
CA LEU A 8 13.67 34.81 -6.08
C LEU A 8 15.17 34.56 -6.19
N ASP A 9 15.85 35.28 -7.07
CA ASP A 9 17.32 35.31 -7.10
C ASP A 9 17.91 36.21 -6.01
N GLU A 10 19.23 36.16 -5.82
CA GLU A 10 19.96 36.96 -4.82
C GLU A 10 19.72 38.48 -4.98
N LYS A 11 19.29 38.93 -6.16
CA LYS A 11 18.95 40.33 -6.46
C LYS A 11 17.46 40.62 -6.25
N ALA A 12 16.74 39.73 -5.58
CA ALA A 12 15.30 39.76 -5.35
C ALA A 12 14.46 39.86 -6.63
N ARG A 13 14.94 39.28 -7.74
CA ARG A 13 14.18 39.22 -8.99
C ARG A 13 13.40 37.92 -9.05
N TRP A 14 12.14 38.04 -9.44
CA TRP A 14 11.25 36.92 -9.69
C TRP A 14 11.65 36.19 -10.96
N ARG A 15 11.75 34.87 -10.88
CA ARG A 15 11.99 34.00 -12.02
C ARG A 15 11.03 32.83 -11.97
N GLU A 16 10.34 32.62 -13.08
CA GLU A 16 9.44 31.49 -13.28
C GLU A 16 10.15 30.42 -14.09
N PHE A 17 9.98 29.18 -13.66
CA PHE A 17 10.61 28.03 -14.26
C PHE A 17 9.58 26.92 -14.45
N CYS A 18 9.78 26.13 -15.50
CA CYS A 18 8.95 24.97 -15.81
C CYS A 18 9.84 23.90 -16.45
N CYS A 19 9.85 22.70 -15.88
CA CYS A 19 10.64 21.59 -16.39
C CYS A 19 9.90 20.25 -16.22
N GLU A 20 10.15 19.34 -17.16
CA GLU A 20 9.65 17.97 -17.09
C GLU A 20 10.66 17.09 -16.38
N LEU A 21 10.19 16.32 -15.39
CA LEU A 21 11.00 15.42 -14.57
C LEU A 21 10.35 14.03 -14.52
N ILE A 22 11.18 13.01 -14.30
CA ILE A 22 10.76 11.60 -14.38
C ILE A 22 10.01 11.19 -13.11
N GLY A 23 10.36 11.77 -11.96
CA GLY A 23 9.71 11.47 -10.69
C GLY A 23 9.88 12.54 -9.62
N LEU A 24 9.10 12.40 -8.55
CA LEU A 24 9.00 13.34 -7.43
C LEU A 24 10.33 13.54 -6.68
N GLU A 25 11.14 12.49 -6.57
CA GLU A 25 12.48 12.57 -5.96
C GLU A 25 13.39 13.54 -6.73
N GLU A 26 13.40 13.46 -8.06
CA GLU A 26 14.16 14.36 -8.92
C GLU A 26 13.68 15.81 -8.80
N ALA A 27 12.36 16.03 -8.65
CA ALA A 27 11.81 17.36 -8.41
C ALA A 27 12.28 17.94 -7.07
N PHE A 28 12.31 17.13 -6.01
CA PHE A 28 12.78 17.59 -4.71
C PHE A 28 14.28 17.86 -4.72
N ASP A 29 15.09 16.99 -5.32
CA ASP A 29 16.52 17.20 -5.46
C ASP A 29 16.83 18.46 -6.28
N PHE A 30 16.05 18.71 -7.35
CA PHE A 30 16.20 19.89 -8.18
C PHE A 30 15.83 21.19 -7.44
N LEU A 31 14.72 21.21 -6.70
CA LEU A 31 14.33 22.37 -5.88
C LEU A 31 15.34 22.61 -4.75
N ASN A 32 15.85 21.55 -4.12
CA ASN A 32 16.92 21.65 -3.12
C ASN A 32 18.22 22.22 -3.73
N LEU A 33 18.59 21.79 -4.94
CA LEU A 33 19.76 22.31 -5.63
C LEU A 33 19.64 23.82 -5.85
N ILE A 34 18.49 24.27 -6.37
CA ILE A 34 18.22 25.69 -6.61
C ILE A 34 18.26 26.49 -5.32
N ALA A 35 17.66 25.98 -4.25
CA ALA A 35 17.69 26.64 -2.96
C ALA A 35 19.11 26.73 -2.37
N ASN A 36 19.92 25.69 -2.56
CA ASN A 36 21.34 25.68 -2.15
C ASN A 36 22.20 26.65 -2.96
N GLU A 37 21.82 26.99 -4.19
CA GLU A 37 22.46 28.03 -5.01
C GLU A 37 22.10 29.46 -4.55
N GLY A 38 21.33 29.62 -3.46
CA GLY A 38 20.98 30.91 -2.88
C GLY A 38 19.65 31.48 -3.36
N HIS A 39 18.92 30.74 -4.20
CA HIS A 39 17.58 31.14 -4.63
C HIS A 39 16.54 30.82 -3.55
N THR A 40 15.54 31.70 -3.37
CA THR A 40 14.41 31.41 -2.47
C THR A 40 13.22 30.96 -3.28
N ILE A 41 12.76 29.73 -3.06
CA ILE A 41 11.56 29.19 -3.71
C ILE A 41 10.34 29.79 -3.03
N VAL A 42 9.51 30.50 -3.80
CA VAL A 42 8.31 31.17 -3.29
C VAL A 42 7.08 30.29 -3.50
N GLN A 43 6.98 29.66 -4.66
CA GLN A 43 5.89 28.76 -5.02
C GLN A 43 6.43 27.62 -5.86
N ALA A 44 5.93 26.41 -5.65
CA ALA A 44 6.25 25.26 -6.48
C ALA A 44 5.02 24.37 -6.63
N PHE A 45 4.80 23.86 -7.84
CA PHE A 45 3.66 23.03 -8.19
C PHE A 45 4.13 21.83 -9.00
N ILE A 46 3.64 20.66 -8.62
CA ILE A 46 3.78 19.43 -9.38
C ILE A 46 2.47 19.18 -10.12
N HIS A 47 2.57 18.99 -11.43
CA HIS A 47 1.47 18.58 -12.29
C HIS A 47 1.68 17.14 -12.73
N GLU A 48 0.78 16.26 -12.30
CA GLU A 48 0.70 14.86 -12.73
C GLU A 48 -0.72 14.57 -13.19
N ASP A 49 -0.83 14.08 -14.43
CA ASP A 49 -2.08 13.77 -15.14
C ASP A 49 -3.08 14.94 -15.14
N SER A 50 -3.93 15.01 -14.11
CA SER A 50 -4.99 16.02 -13.92
C SER A 50 -4.95 16.69 -12.54
N THR A 51 -3.93 16.37 -11.75
CA THR A 51 -3.75 16.88 -10.39
C THR A 51 -2.62 17.88 -10.33
N CYS A 52 -2.88 19.00 -9.66
CA CYS A 52 -1.89 20.02 -9.33
C CYS A 52 -1.66 19.97 -7.82
N THR A 53 -0.45 19.61 -7.41
CA THR A 53 -0.05 19.56 -6.02
C THR A 53 0.88 20.73 -5.73
N GLU A 54 0.46 21.62 -4.85
CA GLU A 54 1.30 22.70 -4.34
C GLU A 54 2.32 22.15 -3.34
N LEU A 55 3.58 22.50 -3.53
CA LEU A 55 4.67 22.17 -2.63
C LEU A 55 5.00 23.37 -1.75
N PRO A 56 5.23 23.16 -0.43
CA PRO A 56 5.64 24.24 0.46
C PRO A 56 7.06 24.70 0.11
N GLY A 57 7.20 25.91 -0.46
CA GLY A 57 8.50 26.48 -0.85
C GLY A 57 9.48 26.60 0.33
N GLU A 58 8.95 26.83 1.54
CA GLU A 58 9.71 26.92 2.79
C GLU A 58 10.28 25.57 3.25
N ALA A 59 9.90 24.46 2.62
CA ALA A 59 10.53 23.17 2.91
C ALA A 59 11.92 23.04 2.26
N PHE A 60 12.20 23.85 1.23
CA PHE A 60 13.40 23.73 0.41
C PHE A 60 14.42 24.84 0.69
N ASP A 61 14.02 25.94 1.34
CA ASP A 61 14.86 27.14 1.54
C ASP A 61 15.98 26.99 2.59
N GLY A 62 16.18 25.77 3.11
CA GLY A 62 17.16 25.46 4.15
C GLY A 62 16.94 26.20 5.47
N LYS A 63 15.87 27.00 5.58
CA LYS A 63 15.56 27.74 6.80
C LYS A 63 15.09 26.76 7.86
N PRO A 64 15.30 27.11 9.13
CA PRO A 64 14.86 26.27 10.22
C PRO A 64 13.37 25.97 10.11
N ILE A 65 13.09 24.68 9.93
CA ILE A 65 11.78 24.05 9.90
C ILE A 65 10.83 24.77 10.87
N SER A 66 9.65 25.16 10.37
CA SER A 66 8.69 26.05 11.04
C SER A 66 8.59 25.82 12.56
N ALA A 67 8.34 26.88 13.33
CA ALA A 67 8.23 26.80 14.79
C ALA A 67 7.29 25.68 15.26
N SER A 68 6.26 25.37 14.48
CA SER A 68 5.33 24.25 14.67
C SER A 68 6.01 22.88 14.60
N ILE A 69 6.90 22.65 13.63
CA ILE A 69 7.60 21.37 13.48
C ILE A 69 8.67 21.21 14.56
N ARG A 70 9.39 22.27 14.94
CA ARG A 70 10.30 22.23 16.10
C ARG A 70 9.56 21.95 17.41
N LYS A 71 8.38 22.54 17.58
CA LYS A 71 7.50 22.27 18.73
C LYS A 71 7.06 20.80 18.73
N LEU A 72 6.68 20.25 17.58
CA LEU A 72 6.35 18.84 17.42
C LEU A 72 7.55 17.96 17.74
N GLU A 73 8.73 18.24 17.18
CA GLU A 73 9.96 17.50 17.43
C GLU A 73 10.29 17.46 18.94
N LYS A 74 10.14 18.59 19.64
CA LYS A 74 10.33 18.68 21.09
C LYS A 74 9.31 17.82 21.84
N GLN A 75 8.03 17.89 21.46
CA GLN A 75 6.97 17.06 22.05
C GLN A 75 7.24 15.56 21.84
N TRP A 76 7.67 15.18 20.64
CA TRP A 76 8.03 13.81 20.28
C TRP A 76 9.23 13.31 21.09
N LYS A 77 10.32 14.08 21.14
CA LYS A 77 11.50 13.75 21.96
C LYS A 77 11.16 13.63 23.44
N GLN A 78 10.21 14.42 23.94
CA GLN A 78 9.73 14.34 25.32
C GLN A 78 8.89 13.08 25.57
N ALA A 79 7.99 12.73 24.65
CA ALA A 79 7.18 11.52 24.72
C ALA A 79 8.03 10.23 24.66
N LEU A 80 9.14 10.24 23.90
CA LEU A 80 10.06 9.09 23.83
C LEU A 80 10.91 8.93 25.10
N LYS A 81 11.12 10.01 25.86
CA LYS A 81 11.85 9.97 27.15
C LYS A 81 10.96 9.56 28.32
N SER A 82 9.65 9.76 28.21
CA SER A 82 8.74 9.20 29.20
C SER A 82 8.75 7.67 29.08
N PRO A 83 8.90 6.92 30.20
CA PRO A 83 8.70 5.48 30.17
C PRO A 83 7.32 5.20 29.56
N PRO A 84 7.17 4.14 28.74
CA PRO A 84 5.90 3.83 28.14
C PRO A 84 4.85 3.83 29.25
N LEU A 85 3.83 4.69 29.11
CA LEU A 85 2.69 4.73 30.02
C LEU A 85 2.31 3.27 30.28
N LYS A 86 2.39 2.83 31.55
CA LYS A 86 1.93 1.51 31.95
C LYS A 86 0.56 1.37 31.32
N LYS A 87 0.45 0.48 30.32
CA LYS A 87 -0.78 0.33 29.53
C LYS A 87 -1.92 0.29 30.55
N PRO A 88 -2.96 1.13 30.43
CA PRO A 88 -4.11 1.01 31.32
C PRO A 88 -4.49 -0.46 31.29
N ARG A 89 -4.52 -1.08 32.46
CA ARG A 89 -4.85 -2.50 32.62
C ARG A 89 -6.29 -2.64 32.14
N ARG A 90 -6.48 -2.84 30.83
CA ARG A 90 -7.78 -3.14 30.24
C ARG A 90 -8.33 -4.31 31.06
N PRO A 91 -9.59 -4.26 31.50
CA PRO A 91 -10.19 -5.42 32.15
C PRO A 91 -9.96 -6.61 31.21
N ALA A 92 -9.32 -7.66 31.73
CA ALA A 92 -8.86 -8.80 30.93
C ALA A 92 -10.01 -9.39 30.10
N ASN A 93 -11.24 -9.24 30.60
CA ASN A 93 -12.48 -9.73 30.02
C ASN A 93 -12.82 -9.06 28.67
N ASP A 94 -12.76 -7.73 28.56
CA ASP A 94 -13.08 -7.03 27.29
C ASP A 94 -12.08 -7.38 26.19
N SER A 95 -10.81 -7.55 26.57
CA SER A 95 -9.76 -7.97 25.64
C SER A 95 -9.88 -9.43 25.20
N ALA A 96 -10.46 -10.29 26.04
CA ALA A 96 -10.67 -11.70 25.74
C ALA A 96 -11.89 -11.88 24.83
N LEU A 97 -12.99 -11.16 25.12
CA LEU A 97 -14.20 -11.14 24.27
C LEU A 97 -13.89 -10.61 22.87
N LEU A 98 -13.14 -9.49 22.77
CA LEU A 98 -12.73 -8.95 21.48
C LEU A 98 -11.84 -9.93 20.70
N ARG A 99 -10.89 -10.60 21.38
CA ARG A 99 -10.05 -11.62 20.75
C ARG A 99 -10.88 -12.82 20.26
N GLN A 100 -11.86 -13.26 21.04
CA GLN A 100 -12.75 -14.35 20.67
C GLN A 100 -13.59 -13.99 19.43
N GLU A 101 -14.15 -12.78 19.39
CA GLU A 101 -14.94 -12.31 18.26
C GLU A 101 -14.09 -12.17 16.99
N LEU A 102 -12.90 -11.59 17.08
CA LEU A 102 -11.97 -11.51 15.95
C LEU A 102 -11.54 -12.89 15.44
N THR A 103 -11.34 -13.86 16.33
CA THR A 103 -11.04 -15.25 15.94
C THR A 103 -12.22 -15.88 15.20
N ARG A 104 -13.46 -15.67 15.66
CA ARG A 104 -14.67 -16.14 14.95
C ARG A 104 -14.81 -15.51 13.57
N GLN A 105 -14.58 -14.20 13.44
CA GLN A 105 -14.63 -13.52 12.14
C GLN A 105 -13.59 -14.07 11.17
N ARG A 106 -12.37 -14.37 11.65
CA ARG A 106 -11.33 -14.99 10.82
C ARG A 106 -11.69 -16.40 10.36
N ILE A 107 -12.36 -17.20 11.21
CA ILE A 107 -12.88 -18.51 10.80
C ILE A 107 -13.90 -18.35 9.67
N LYS A 108 -14.87 -17.44 9.80
CA LYS A 108 -15.85 -17.16 8.73
C LYS A 108 -15.20 -16.73 7.41
N LEU A 109 -14.11 -15.97 7.48
CA LEU A 109 -13.34 -15.58 6.29
C LEU A 109 -12.65 -16.79 5.65
N CYS A 110 -12.11 -17.72 6.45
CA CYS A 110 -11.56 -18.98 5.93
C CYS A 110 -12.65 -19.80 5.24
N ASP A 111 -13.84 -19.93 5.84
CA ASP A 111 -14.96 -20.65 5.25
C ASP A 111 -15.38 -20.06 3.90
N THR A 112 -15.49 -18.72 3.84
CA THR A 112 -15.82 -18.00 2.60
C THR A 112 -14.78 -18.26 1.50
N LYS A 113 -13.49 -18.23 1.86
CA LYS A 113 -12.40 -18.51 0.91
C LYS A 113 -12.46 -19.94 0.39
N ILE A 114 -12.73 -20.91 1.27
CA ILE A 114 -12.86 -22.32 0.88
C ILE A 114 -13.99 -22.46 -0.15
N THR A 115 -15.18 -21.90 0.11
CA THR A 115 -16.30 -21.96 -0.83
C THR A 115 -15.98 -21.33 -2.20
N ILE A 116 -15.28 -20.19 -2.22
CA ILE A 116 -14.86 -19.54 -3.47
C ILE A 116 -13.89 -20.44 -4.26
N PHE A 117 -12.91 -21.05 -3.58
CA PHE A 117 -11.96 -21.95 -4.21
C PHE A 117 -12.62 -23.23 -4.71
N GLU A 118 -13.56 -23.81 -3.96
CA GLU A 118 -14.35 -24.98 -4.38
C GLU A 118 -15.16 -24.67 -5.64
N THR A 119 -15.82 -23.50 -5.67
CA THR A 119 -16.57 -23.04 -6.85
C THR A 119 -15.65 -22.86 -8.06
N SER A 120 -14.44 -22.34 -7.84
CA SER A 120 -13.45 -22.15 -8.91
C SER A 120 -12.96 -23.49 -9.45
N ILE A 121 -12.68 -24.47 -8.59
CA ILE A 121 -12.32 -25.84 -8.99
C ILE A 121 -13.43 -26.43 -9.85
N HIS A 122 -14.68 -26.37 -9.38
CA HIS A 122 -15.82 -26.90 -10.12
C HIS A 122 -15.95 -26.26 -11.50
N HIS A 123 -15.75 -24.94 -11.61
CA HIS A 123 -15.77 -24.25 -12.90
C HIS A 123 -14.66 -24.75 -13.84
N PHE A 124 -13.42 -24.93 -13.34
CA PHE A 124 -12.34 -25.45 -14.15
C PHE A 124 -12.54 -26.92 -14.55
N GLU A 125 -13.18 -27.73 -13.71
CA GLU A 125 -13.56 -29.10 -14.06
C GLU A 125 -14.57 -29.13 -15.21
N ILE A 126 -15.59 -28.26 -15.16
CA ILE A 126 -16.55 -28.10 -16.26
C ILE A 126 -15.85 -27.67 -17.54
N LEU A 127 -14.98 -26.65 -17.47
CA LEU A 127 -14.24 -26.18 -18.65
C LEU A 127 -13.31 -27.26 -19.24
N ARG A 128 -12.70 -28.09 -18.38
CA ARG A 128 -11.89 -29.23 -18.82
C ARG A 128 -12.74 -30.24 -19.60
N GLN A 129 -13.89 -30.65 -19.04
CA GLN A 129 -14.81 -31.58 -19.71
C GLN A 129 -15.33 -31.01 -21.04
N GLN A 130 -15.77 -29.74 -21.05
CA GLN A 130 -16.24 -29.10 -22.28
C GLN A 130 -15.14 -29.01 -23.35
N THR A 131 -13.89 -28.80 -22.94
CA THR A 131 -12.75 -28.75 -23.87
C THR A 131 -12.41 -30.12 -24.45
N GLU A 132 -12.72 -31.21 -23.75
CA GLU A 132 -12.62 -32.57 -24.27
C GLU A 132 -13.62 -32.82 -25.43
N ASP A 133 -14.79 -32.19 -25.40
CA ASP A 133 -15.83 -32.35 -26.43
C ASP A 133 -15.65 -31.41 -27.64
N LEU A 134 -14.86 -30.34 -27.50
CA LEU A 134 -14.62 -29.38 -28.58
C LEU A 134 -13.70 -29.95 -29.68
N GLN A 135 -14.09 -29.74 -30.94
CA GLN A 135 -13.25 -30.03 -32.11
C GLN A 135 -12.19 -28.94 -32.32
N LEU A 136 -11.23 -28.88 -31.41
CA LEU A 136 -10.05 -28.01 -31.50
C LEU A 136 -8.84 -28.78 -32.05
N SER A 137 -7.86 -28.03 -32.57
CA SER A 137 -6.53 -28.59 -32.88
C SER A 137 -5.93 -29.26 -31.63
N PRO A 138 -5.35 -30.48 -31.74
CA PRO A 138 -4.83 -31.25 -30.60
C PRO A 138 -3.89 -30.44 -29.70
N PHE A 139 -2.97 -29.67 -30.31
CA PHE A 139 -2.03 -28.83 -29.57
C PHE A 139 -2.72 -27.75 -28.72
N ARG A 140 -3.77 -27.11 -29.24
CA ARG A 140 -4.52 -26.07 -28.51
C ARG A 140 -5.34 -26.69 -27.38
N LYS A 141 -5.93 -27.86 -27.64
CA LYS A 141 -6.72 -28.62 -26.68
C LYS A 141 -5.87 -29.04 -25.48
N ASP A 142 -4.72 -29.68 -25.72
CA ASP A 142 -3.81 -30.13 -24.67
C ASP A 142 -3.28 -28.97 -23.82
N LYS A 143 -2.99 -27.83 -24.46
CA LYS A 143 -2.55 -26.62 -23.75
C LYS A 143 -3.62 -26.09 -22.79
N LEU A 144 -4.88 -26.05 -23.21
CA LEU A 144 -6.00 -25.59 -22.38
C LEU A 144 -6.28 -26.56 -21.24
N ILE A 145 -6.33 -27.86 -21.52
CA ILE A 145 -6.55 -28.90 -20.51
C ILE A 145 -5.48 -28.80 -19.42
N ARG A 146 -4.19 -28.71 -19.80
CA ARG A 146 -3.08 -28.57 -18.86
C ARG A 146 -3.20 -27.31 -18.00
N HIS A 147 -3.66 -26.20 -18.58
CA HIS A 147 -3.88 -24.97 -17.83
C HIS A 147 -4.99 -25.12 -16.78
N TYR A 148 -6.10 -25.78 -17.13
CA TYR A 148 -7.20 -26.03 -16.19
C TYR A 148 -6.78 -26.99 -15.08
N GLU A 149 -6.06 -28.07 -15.42
CA GLU A 149 -5.50 -29.00 -14.44
C GLU A 149 -4.56 -28.31 -13.46
N GLN A 150 -3.65 -27.47 -13.96
CA GLN A 150 -2.76 -26.70 -13.10
C GLN A 150 -3.55 -25.74 -12.20
N SER A 151 -4.58 -25.09 -12.73
CA SER A 151 -5.43 -24.19 -11.95
C SER A 151 -6.18 -24.95 -10.85
N ILE A 152 -6.73 -26.13 -11.14
CA ILE A 152 -7.37 -27.00 -10.15
C ILE A 152 -6.39 -27.36 -9.03
N VAL A 153 -5.18 -27.82 -9.36
CA VAL A 153 -4.15 -28.15 -8.36
C VAL A 153 -3.78 -26.94 -7.50
N ASN A 154 -3.67 -25.76 -8.11
CA ASN A 154 -3.38 -24.53 -7.38
C ASN A 154 -4.50 -24.21 -6.36
N TYR A 155 -5.77 -24.28 -6.76
CA TYR A 155 -6.89 -24.02 -5.86
C TYR A 155 -7.04 -25.09 -4.77
N GLN A 156 -6.75 -26.36 -5.07
CA GLN A 156 -6.69 -27.42 -4.06
C GLN A 156 -5.63 -27.12 -2.98
N HIS A 157 -4.45 -26.62 -3.39
CA HIS A 157 -3.42 -26.20 -2.45
C HIS A 157 -3.87 -25.01 -1.59
N LEU A 158 -4.59 -24.04 -2.19
CA LEU A 158 -5.15 -22.90 -1.46
C LEU A 158 -6.22 -23.33 -0.44
N ILE A 159 -7.05 -24.33 -0.76
CA ILE A 159 -8.01 -24.92 0.19
C ILE A 159 -7.27 -25.59 1.36
N ALA A 160 -6.26 -26.42 1.08
CA ALA A 160 -5.49 -27.09 2.12
C ALA A 160 -4.85 -26.09 3.10
N ARG A 161 -4.32 -24.97 2.58
CA ARG A 161 -3.81 -23.87 3.40
C ARG A 161 -4.91 -23.20 4.23
N ALA A 162 -6.05 -22.86 3.61
CA ALA A 162 -7.16 -22.23 4.30
C ALA A 162 -7.73 -23.12 5.43
N LEU A 163 -7.79 -24.43 5.22
CA LEU A 163 -8.20 -25.41 6.24
C LEU A 163 -7.20 -25.49 7.40
N THR A 164 -5.90 -25.44 7.11
CA THR A 164 -4.85 -25.41 8.13
C THR A 164 -4.96 -24.16 9.00
N ASP A 165 -5.15 -22.99 8.36
CA ASP A 165 -5.35 -21.71 9.07
C ASP A 165 -6.63 -21.75 9.92
N ARG A 166 -7.72 -22.32 9.40
CA ARG A 166 -8.99 -22.50 10.10
C ARG A 166 -8.81 -23.35 11.36
N TYR A 167 -8.16 -24.52 11.25
CA TYR A 167 -7.89 -25.42 12.36
C TYR A 167 -7.01 -24.75 13.44
N ALA A 168 -5.98 -23.99 13.03
CA ALA A 168 -5.14 -23.23 13.94
C ALA A 168 -5.89 -22.10 14.67
N LEU A 169 -6.98 -21.58 14.11
CA LEU A 169 -7.85 -20.59 14.76
C LEU A 169 -8.87 -21.25 15.70
N GLU A 170 -9.43 -22.40 15.31
CA GLU A 170 -10.35 -23.17 16.16
C GLU A 170 -9.67 -23.68 17.43
N THR A 171 -8.44 -24.15 17.33
CA THR A 171 -7.62 -24.57 18.48
C THR A 171 -7.30 -23.43 19.45
N LYS A 172 -7.25 -22.18 18.98
CA LYS A 172 -7.08 -20.99 19.83
C LYS A 172 -8.36 -20.53 20.52
N LEU A 173 -9.51 -21.08 20.14
CA LEU A 173 -10.82 -20.75 20.69
C LEU A 173 -11.29 -21.75 21.77
N LYS A 174 -10.64 -22.92 21.85
CA LYS A 174 -10.80 -23.93 22.91
C LYS A 174 -9.95 -23.56 24.13
#